data_AF-A0ABD0ZK01-F1
#
_entry.id   AF-A0ABD0ZK01-F1
#
_cell.length_a   1.000
_cell.length_b   1.000
_cell.length_c   1.000
_cell.angle_alpha   90.00
_cell.angle_beta   90.00
_cell.angle_gamma   90.00
#
_symmetry.space_group_name_H-M   'P 1'
#
loop_
_entity.id
_entity.type
_entity.pdbx_description
1 polymer ?
#
loop_
_entity_poly.entity_id
_entity_poly.type
_entity_poly.pdbx_seq_one_letter_code
_entity_poly.pdbx_strand_id
1 'polypeptide(L)'
;MLPMKENKPWKFQVDTYGLCVIVHMMLHNTYMEIGQKQSLDGGHINLPGISFKRYWNVDLWKELFTKLLNRERCEDDTETLRKLRKSMEEYICSDPKLMKKLNNELLVKQRVSLCSS
;
A
#
# COMPACT_ATOMS: atom_id res chain seq x y z
N MET A 1 12.01 10.85 -17.02
CA MET A 1 12.91 9.89 -17.69
C MET A 1 13.40 8.91 -16.62
N LEU A 2 12.92 7.67 -16.64
CA LEU A 2 13.32 6.64 -15.68
C LEU A 2 14.74 6.17 -16.03
N PRO A 3 15.71 6.19 -15.10
CA PRO A 3 17.00 5.57 -15.32
C PRO A 3 16.84 4.05 -15.16
N MET A 4 16.46 3.37 -16.24
CA MET A 4 16.70 1.95 -16.45
C MET A 4 18.20 1.74 -16.68
N LYS A 5 19.01 1.86 -15.62
CA LYS A 5 20.40 1.41 -15.62
C LYS A 5 20.80 0.98 -14.23
N GLU A 6 20.53 -0.28 -13.90
CA GLU A 6 21.40 -1.06 -13.03
C GLU A 6 21.05 -2.55 -13.17
N ASN A 7 22.06 -3.35 -13.48
CA ASN A 7 22.00 -4.81 -13.63
C ASN A 7 21.83 -5.48 -12.24
N LYS A 8 20.73 -5.18 -11.56
CA LYS A 8 20.36 -5.69 -10.24
C LYS A 8 18.93 -6.24 -10.32
N PRO A 9 18.57 -7.30 -9.60
CA PRO A 9 17.26 -7.94 -9.72
C PRO A 9 16.19 -7.05 -9.04
N TRP A 10 15.57 -6.16 -9.81
CA TRP A 10 14.55 -5.20 -9.33
C TRP A 10 13.13 -5.74 -9.54
N LYS A 11 12.94 -7.06 -9.64
CA LYS A 11 11.63 -7.62 -9.99
C LYS A 11 10.60 -7.41 -8.87
N PHE A 12 10.86 -7.90 -7.67
CA PHE A 12 9.86 -7.87 -6.60
C PHE A 12 9.60 -6.47 -6.03
N GLN A 13 10.64 -5.62 -5.91
CA GLN A 13 10.49 -4.27 -5.36
C GLN A 13 9.61 -3.37 -6.24
N VAL A 14 9.64 -3.56 -7.57
CA VAL A 14 8.78 -2.80 -8.49
C VAL A 14 7.33 -3.25 -8.36
N ASP A 15 7.09 -4.56 -8.30
CA ASP A 15 5.74 -5.11 -8.15
C ASP A 15 5.12 -4.73 -6.79
N THR A 16 5.88 -4.79 -5.69
CA THR A 16 5.38 -4.38 -4.36
C THR A 16 5.13 -2.88 -4.28
N TYR A 17 5.98 -2.06 -4.90
CA TYR A 17 5.74 -0.62 -5.01
C TYR A 17 4.47 -0.33 -5.81
N GLY A 18 4.27 -1.01 -6.95
CA GLY A 18 3.05 -0.89 -7.75
C GLY A 18 1.80 -1.24 -6.94
N LEU A 19 1.86 -2.32 -6.14
CA LEU A 19 0.78 -2.69 -5.23
C LEU A 19 0.49 -1.57 -4.21
N CYS A 20 1.53 -0.99 -3.59
CA CYS A 20 1.38 0.14 -2.68
C CYS A 20 0.70 1.34 -3.34
N VAL A 21 1.10 1.69 -4.58
CA VAL A 21 0.47 2.78 -5.34
C VAL A 21 -1.02 2.51 -5.54
N ILE A 22 -1.40 1.30 -5.96
CA ILE A 22 -2.80 0.92 -6.19
C ILE A 22 -3.59 1.01 -4.88
N VAL A 23 -3.07 0.45 -3.78
CA VAL A 23 -3.72 0.51 -2.46
C VAL A 23 -3.88 1.96 -2.00
N HIS A 24 -2.86 2.78 -2.13
CA HIS A 24 -2.92 4.19 -1.77
C HIS A 24 -3.95 4.94 -2.61
N MET A 25 -4.01 4.71 -3.93
CA MET A 25 -5.01 5.29 -4.80
C MET A 25 -6.43 4.83 -4.44
N MET A 26 -6.63 3.57 -4.04
CA MET A 26 -7.92 3.08 -3.55
C MET A 26 -8.35 3.78 -2.25
N LEU A 27 -7.42 4.05 -1.34
CA LEU A 27 -7.72 4.70 -0.07
C LEU A 27 -7.91 6.22 -0.22
N HIS A 28 -6.97 6.89 -0.87
CA HIS A 28 -6.85 8.35 -0.88
C HIS A 28 -7.32 9.02 -2.18
N ASN A 29 -7.49 8.26 -3.27
CA ASN A 29 -7.82 8.77 -4.61
C ASN A 29 -6.82 9.81 -5.13
N THR A 30 -5.55 9.67 -4.74
CA THR A 30 -4.43 10.50 -5.19
C THR A 30 -3.23 9.61 -5.50
N TYR A 31 -2.24 10.13 -6.23
CA TYR A 31 -0.98 9.42 -6.42
C TYR A 31 -0.23 9.28 -5.09
N MET A 32 0.50 8.18 -4.95
CA MET A 32 1.28 7.89 -3.76
C MET A 32 2.60 8.63 -3.78
N GLU A 33 2.80 9.51 -2.81
CA GLU A 33 4.10 10.08 -2.48
C GLU A 33 4.70 9.32 -1.30
N ILE A 34 6.00 9.01 -1.34
CA ILE A 34 6.69 8.37 -0.23
C ILE A 34 7.25 9.46 0.68
N GLY A 35 6.90 9.40 1.96
CA GLY A 35 7.57 10.14 3.02
C GLY A 35 8.48 9.22 3.84
N GLN A 36 9.64 9.73 4.22
CA GLN A 36 10.50 9.07 5.21
C GLN A 36 10.10 9.51 6.61
N LYS A 37 9.91 8.55 7.51
CA LYS A 37 9.67 8.80 8.94
C LYS A 37 10.80 8.15 9.74
N GLN A 38 11.20 8.78 10.83
CA GLN A 38 12.10 8.14 11.78
C GLN A 38 11.41 6.93 12.40
N SER A 39 12.11 5.80 12.38
CA SER A 39 11.76 4.61 13.15
C SER A 39 12.16 4.80 14.61
N LEU A 40 11.53 4.02 15.49
CA LEU A 40 11.88 3.95 16.91
C LEU A 40 13.33 3.45 17.11
N ASP A 41 13.83 2.66 16.18
CA ASP A 41 15.17 2.07 16.22
C ASP A 41 16.26 3.02 15.68
N GLY A 42 15.94 4.29 15.43
CA GLY A 42 16.88 5.29 14.91
C GLY A 42 17.12 5.23 13.39
N GLY A 43 16.47 4.30 12.68
CA GLY A 43 16.46 4.22 11.22
C GLY A 43 15.41 5.11 10.56
N HIS A 44 15.32 5.06 9.23
CA HIS A 44 14.24 5.70 8.47
C HIS A 44 13.36 4.63 7.82
N ILE A 45 12.04 4.78 7.95
CA ILE A 45 11.04 3.96 7.26
C ILE A 45 10.29 4.77 6.22
N ASN A 46 10.08 4.16 5.07
CA ASN A 46 9.26 4.68 3.98
C ASN A 46 7.80 4.34 4.25
N LEU A 47 6.94 5.36 4.21
CA LEU A 47 5.49 5.26 4.33
C LEU A 47 4.82 6.21 3.34
N PRO A 48 3.52 6.04 3.03
CA PRO A 48 2.77 7.05 2.30
C PRO A 48 2.85 8.41 3.02
N GLY A 49 3.08 9.47 2.25
CA GLY A 49 3.18 10.83 2.76
C GLY A 49 1.86 11.35 3.36
N ILE A 50 0.73 10.78 2.89
CA ILE A 50 -0.61 11.13 3.39
C ILE A 50 -0.97 10.24 4.58
N SER A 51 -1.44 10.86 5.65
CA SER A 51 -1.93 10.14 6.84
C SER A 51 -3.24 9.41 6.56
N PHE A 52 -3.35 8.17 7.08
CA PHE A 52 -4.58 7.39 7.04
C PHE A 52 -5.70 8.04 7.85
N LYS A 53 -6.95 7.87 7.40
CA LYS A 53 -8.12 8.41 8.09
C LYS A 53 -8.38 7.64 9.40
N ARG A 54 -8.77 8.35 10.47
CA ARG A 54 -8.95 7.80 11.82
C ARG A 54 -9.91 6.60 11.91
N TYR A 55 -10.91 6.55 11.03
CA TYR A 55 -11.92 5.49 11.01
C TYR A 55 -11.51 4.25 10.20
N TRP A 56 -10.29 4.22 9.66
CA TRP A 56 -9.73 3.03 9.03
C TRP A 56 -8.92 2.20 10.04
N ASN A 57 -8.63 0.95 9.68
CA ASN A 57 -7.66 0.14 10.41
C ASN A 57 -6.24 0.63 10.10
N VAL A 58 -5.86 1.76 10.72
CA VAL A 58 -4.61 2.47 10.48
C VAL A 58 -3.40 1.57 10.69
N ASP A 59 -3.43 0.70 11.69
CA ASP A 59 -2.30 -0.17 12.03
C ASP A 59 -2.09 -1.25 10.96
N LEU A 60 -3.18 -1.85 10.47
CA LEU A 60 -3.15 -2.79 9.35
C LEU A 60 -2.56 -2.16 8.09
N TRP A 61 -2.99 -0.94 7.75
CA TRP A 61 -2.46 -0.23 6.57
C TRP A 61 -0.98 0.14 6.76
N LYS A 62 -0.61 0.68 7.93
CA LYS A 62 0.80 0.97 8.23
C LYS A 62 1.67 -0.28 8.12
N GLU A 63 1.21 -1.41 8.62
CA GLU A 63 1.94 -2.69 8.52
C GLU A 63 2.13 -3.11 7.06
N LEU A 64 1.06 -3.04 6.24
CA LEU A 64 1.13 -3.31 4.80
C LEU A 64 2.21 -2.45 4.12
N PHE A 65 2.12 -1.13 4.27
CA PHE A 65 3.04 -0.23 3.59
C PHE A 65 4.47 -0.37 4.12
N THR A 66 4.63 -0.59 5.43
CA THR A 66 5.97 -0.79 6.01
C THR A 66 6.64 -2.02 5.43
N LYS A 67 5.93 -3.17 5.41
CA LYS A 67 6.46 -4.44 4.89
C LYS A 67 6.75 -4.39 3.39
N LEU A 68 5.91 -3.72 2.60
CA LEU A 68 6.06 -3.68 1.15
C LEU A 68 7.08 -2.63 0.67
N LEU A 69 7.19 -1.48 1.35
CA LEU A 69 8.07 -0.37 0.95
C LEU A 69 9.48 -0.46 1.54
N ASN A 70 9.67 -1.11 2.68
CA ASN A 70 10.97 -1.19 3.38
C ASN A 70 11.62 -2.55 3.25
N ARG A 71 11.26 -3.30 2.21
CA ARG A 71 11.69 -4.68 2.06
C ARG A 71 13.16 -4.81 1.67
N GLU A 72 13.88 -5.62 2.43
CA GLU A 72 15.24 -6.07 2.09
C GLU A 72 15.22 -7.36 1.24
N ARG A 73 16.24 -7.53 0.38
CA ARG A 73 16.29 -8.59 -0.65
C ARG A 73 16.42 -10.04 -0.13
N CYS A 74 16.52 -10.24 1.18
CA CYS A 74 16.83 -11.55 1.79
C CYS A 74 15.65 -12.19 2.55
N GLU A 75 14.48 -11.55 2.55
CA GLU A 75 13.30 -12.09 3.24
C GLU A 75 12.56 -13.14 2.40
N ASP A 76 11.87 -14.09 3.04
CA ASP A 76 10.95 -15.00 2.34
C ASP A 76 9.74 -14.21 1.79
N ASP A 77 9.79 -13.97 0.48
CA ASP A 77 8.78 -13.27 -0.30
C ASP A 77 7.38 -13.85 -0.19
N THR A 78 7.27 -15.17 -0.10
CA THR A 78 5.99 -15.85 -0.24
C THR A 78 5.23 -15.84 1.08
N GLU A 79 5.92 -16.08 2.19
CA GLU A 79 5.27 -16.15 3.51
C GLU A 79 4.79 -14.77 3.99
N THR A 80 5.57 -13.72 3.78
CA THR A 80 5.15 -12.35 4.13
C THR A 80 3.92 -11.92 3.34
N LEU A 81 3.89 -12.18 2.03
CA LEU A 81 2.72 -11.87 1.19
C LEU A 81 1.51 -12.71 1.57
N ARG A 82 1.69 -13.98 1.92
CA ARG A 82 0.60 -14.87 2.39
C ARG A 82 -0.02 -14.35 3.69
N LYS A 83 0.80 -13.95 4.66
CA LYS A 83 0.33 -13.35 5.92
C LYS A 83 -0.43 -12.06 5.67
N LEU A 84 0.13 -11.18 4.84
CA LEU A 84 -0.49 -9.90 4.49
C LEU A 84 -1.85 -10.09 3.81
N ARG A 85 -1.92 -11.04 2.86
CA ARG A 85 -3.18 -11.41 2.20
C ARG A 85 -4.21 -11.88 3.23
N LYS A 86 -3.83 -12.77 4.13
CA LYS A 86 -4.73 -13.30 5.17
C LYS A 86 -5.28 -12.19 6.07
N SER A 87 -4.42 -11.29 6.55
CA SER A 87 -4.86 -10.15 7.38
C SER A 87 -5.82 -9.21 6.64
N MET A 88 -5.61 -9.00 5.33
CA MET A 88 -6.54 -8.21 4.52
C MET A 88 -7.88 -8.92 4.29
N GLU A 89 -7.86 -10.23 4.01
CA GLU A 89 -9.08 -11.04 3.87
C GLU A 89 -9.87 -11.05 5.18
N GLU A 90 -9.21 -11.23 6.32
CA GLU A 90 -9.85 -11.17 7.64
C GLU A 90 -10.49 -9.80 7.89
N TYR A 91 -9.77 -8.72 7.60
CA TYR A 91 -10.30 -7.36 7.74
C TYR A 91 -11.53 -7.11 6.86
N ILE A 92 -11.45 -7.51 5.59
CA ILE A 92 -12.55 -7.41 4.62
C ILE A 92 -13.77 -8.22 5.06
N CYS A 93 -13.55 -9.47 5.49
CA CYS A 93 -14.63 -10.37 5.91
C CYS A 93 -15.22 -9.97 7.26
N SER A 94 -14.45 -9.28 8.11
CA SER A 94 -14.91 -8.83 9.43
C SER A 94 -15.99 -7.74 9.37
N ASP A 95 -16.02 -6.94 8.31
CA ASP A 95 -17.00 -5.86 8.15
C ASP A 95 -17.58 -5.80 6.72
N PRO A 96 -18.73 -6.46 6.48
CA PRO A 96 -19.44 -6.40 5.20
C PRO A 96 -19.85 -4.97 4.79
N LYS A 97 -20.03 -4.05 5.76
CA LYS A 97 -20.35 -2.63 5.47
C LYS A 97 -19.13 -1.89 4.95
N LEU A 98 -17.93 -2.25 5.42
CA LEU A 98 -16.67 -1.73 4.89
C LEU A 98 -16.51 -2.09 3.42
N MET A 99 -16.79 -3.35 3.03
CA MET A 99 -16.75 -3.77 1.62
C MET A 99 -17.73 -2.99 0.75
N LYS A 100 -18.96 -2.81 1.25
CA LYS A 100 -19.98 -2.01 0.54
C LYS A 100 -19.55 -0.55 0.40
N LYS A 101 -18.89 0.01 1.42
CA LYS A 101 -18.36 1.38 1.39
C LYS A 101 -17.15 1.52 0.47
N LEU A 102 -16.22 0.56 0.48
CA LEU A 102 -15.06 0.53 -0.42
C LEU A 102 -15.53 0.50 -1.88
N ASN A 103 -16.46 -0.42 -2.19
CA ASN A 103 -17.01 -0.57 -3.53
C ASN A 103 -17.82 0.65 -3.97
N ASN A 104 -18.70 1.19 -3.11
CA ASN A 104 -19.61 2.26 -3.51
C ASN A 104 -19.00 3.67 -3.44
N GLU A 105 -18.07 3.93 -2.51
CA GLU A 105 -17.51 5.27 -2.32
C GLU A 105 -16.12 5.45 -2.92
N LEU A 106 -15.28 4.42 -2.92
CA LEU A 106 -13.87 4.57 -3.33
C LEU A 106 -13.69 4.16 -4.79
N LEU A 107 -14.20 2.99 -5.20
CA LEU A 107 -14.05 2.51 -6.59
C LEU A 107 -14.93 3.28 -7.58
N VAL A 108 -16.13 3.72 -7.17
CA VAL A 108 -17.01 4.53 -8.04
C VAL A 108 -16.41 5.91 -8.30
N LYS A 109 -15.76 6.54 -7.30
CA LYS A 109 -15.10 7.85 -7.46
C LYS A 109 -13.89 7.79 -8.39
N GLN A 110 -13.14 6.68 -8.37
CA GLN A 110 -12.05 6.46 -9.31
C GLN A 110 -12.54 6.43 -10.77
N ARG A 111 -13.68 5.79 -11.05
CA ARG A 111 -14.29 5.79 -12.39
C ARG A 111 -14.67 7.19 -12.86
N VAL A 112 -15.28 8.01 -11.99
CA VAL A 112 -15.67 9.38 -12.35
C VAL A 112 -14.44 10.27 -12.59
N SER A 113 -13.40 10.14 -11.75
CA SER A 113 -12.15 10.92 -11.89
C SER A 113 -11.37 10.57 -13.16
N LEU A 114 -11.35 9.30 -13.58
CA LEU A 114 -10.66 8.84 -14.79
C LEU A 114 -11.42 9.20 -16.08
N CYS A 115 -12.75 9.32 -16.03
CA CYS A 115 -13.59 9.68 -17.18
C CYS A 115 -13.82 11.19 -17.33
N SER A 116 -13.27 12.02 -16.44
CA SER A 116 -13.42 13.48 -16.48
C SER A 116 -12.14 14.21 -16.96
N SER A 117 -11.18 13.48 -17.53
CA SER A 117 -9.95 14.03 -18.12
C SER A 117 -10.03 14.06 -19.64
#